data_AF-U1MQZ4-F1
#
_entry.id   AF-U1MQZ4-F1
#
_cell.length_a   1.000
_cell.length_b   1.000
_cell.length_c   1.000
_cell.angle_alpha   90.00
_cell.angle_beta   90.00
_cell.angle_gamma   90.00
#
_symmetry.space_group_name_H-M   'P 1'
#
loop_
_entity.id
_entity.type
_entity.pdbx_description
1 polymer ?
#
loop_
_entity_poly.entity_id
_entity_poly.type
_entity_poly.pdbx_seq_one_letter_code
_entity_poly.pdbx_strand_id
1 'polypeptide(L)'
;MTEIDAGTDAESEEGTHDVDFTTHSTDSTNQHTGDQSEGEATDTDGGAAETVGSIINEFADDESLSGYNYAYLDEHTKREVRRSIIKAISIPGHQVPYASRPMPLARGWGTGGIQTSLSLLGPDDTFKVIDQGSDKSVNAANIRRLASNTADVETTADTTSADIIQTRHRIPEEVLTDEQILVLQVPVTDPLRKVDGSDAANRRRHAHRNYGKMWVHLYENVVEWGEINIAARYPTMVAGRYLMDPSPIPRWDVPKL
;
A
#
# COMPACT_ATOMS: atom_id res chain seq x y z
N MET A 1 -11.40 62.90 11.27
CA MET A 1 -10.27 63.54 11.97
C MET A 1 -9.41 62.41 12.52
N THR A 2 -8.36 61.93 11.88
CA THR A 2 -7.53 62.38 10.72
C THR A 2 -6.70 61.10 10.41
N GLU A 3 -6.72 60.44 9.24
CA GLU A 3 -6.03 60.77 7.97
C GLU A 3 -4.60 61.33 8.17
N ILE A 4 -3.50 60.89 7.54
CA ILE A 4 -3.25 60.28 6.20
C ILE A 4 -1.76 59.82 6.09
N ASP A 5 -1.49 58.84 5.21
CA ASP A 5 -0.31 58.49 4.35
C ASP A 5 1.16 58.49 4.84
N ALA A 6 2.14 57.92 4.12
CA ALA A 6 2.30 56.84 3.12
C ALA A 6 3.76 56.90 2.63
N GLY A 7 4.26 55.80 2.09
CA GLY A 7 5.40 55.74 1.14
C GLY A 7 6.38 54.59 1.43
N THR A 8 6.36 53.48 0.68
CA THR A 8 7.17 53.15 -0.54
C THR A 8 8.69 53.12 -0.27
N ASP A 9 9.54 52.20 -0.73
CA ASP A 9 9.55 51.09 -1.70
C ASP A 9 10.70 50.13 -1.31
N ALA A 10 10.66 48.86 -1.74
CA ALA A 10 11.75 48.14 -2.43
C ALA A 10 11.49 46.62 -2.44
N GLU A 11 11.12 46.11 -3.61
CA GLU A 11 11.14 44.69 -3.98
C GLU A 11 12.58 44.20 -4.17
N SER A 12 12.84 42.95 -3.80
CA SER A 12 14.03 42.20 -4.25
C SER A 12 13.62 40.78 -4.63
N GLU A 13 13.80 40.47 -5.90
CA GLU A 13 13.59 39.19 -6.57
C GLU A 13 14.60 38.12 -6.15
N GLU A 14 14.13 36.88 -5.96
CA GLU A 14 14.85 35.60 -6.10
C GLU A 14 13.72 34.56 -6.30
N GLY A 15 13.51 33.90 -7.45
CA GLY A 15 14.46 33.16 -8.26
C GLY A 15 13.98 31.70 -8.30
N THR A 16 12.94 31.41 -9.09
CA THR A 16 12.35 30.07 -9.29
C THR A 16 13.25 29.20 -10.16
N HIS A 17 13.70 28.06 -9.64
CA HIS A 17 14.38 27.03 -10.42
C HIS A 17 13.34 26.02 -10.96
N ASP A 18 12.92 26.21 -12.20
CA ASP A 18 12.31 25.16 -13.03
C ASP A 18 13.42 24.34 -13.69
N VAL A 19 13.31 23.01 -13.62
CA VAL A 19 14.22 22.08 -14.30
C VAL A 19 13.50 21.54 -15.53
N ASP A 20 13.80 22.12 -16.69
CA ASP A 20 13.33 21.69 -18.00
C ASP A 20 14.10 20.44 -18.47
N PHE A 21 13.36 19.39 -18.86
CA PHE A 21 13.92 18.18 -19.44
C PHE A 21 13.74 18.21 -20.97
N THR A 22 14.69 18.82 -21.67
CA THR A 22 14.68 18.87 -23.15
C THR A 22 15.39 17.64 -23.72
N THR A 23 14.65 16.76 -24.39
CA THR A 23 15.20 15.66 -25.20
C THR A 23 15.69 16.21 -26.54
N HIS A 24 17.01 16.23 -26.77
CA HIS A 24 17.57 16.48 -28.10
C HIS A 24 17.59 15.18 -28.92
N SER A 25 16.79 15.18 -29.98
CA SER A 25 16.92 14.27 -31.11
C SER A 25 18.07 14.75 -32.00
N THR A 26 19.06 13.90 -32.26
CA THR A 26 20.07 14.13 -33.31
C THR A 26 19.88 13.08 -34.38
N ASP A 27 19.12 13.45 -35.40
CA ASP A 27 19.18 12.86 -36.73
C ASP A 27 20.52 13.26 -37.38
N SER A 28 21.29 12.28 -37.84
CA SER A 28 22.43 12.54 -38.73
C SER A 28 22.38 11.60 -39.92
N THR A 29 21.91 12.17 -41.02
CA THR A 29 21.97 11.67 -42.39
C THR A 29 23.42 11.40 -42.78
N ASN A 30 23.71 10.23 -43.36
CA ASN A 30 24.87 10.10 -44.24
C ASN A 30 24.48 9.27 -45.48
N GLN A 31 24.55 9.90 -46.65
CA GLN A 31 24.42 9.27 -47.95
C GLN A 31 25.81 8.86 -48.44
N HIS A 32 26.00 7.58 -48.79
CA HIS A 32 26.93 7.23 -49.86
C HIS A 32 26.52 5.94 -50.58
N THR A 33 26.60 6.01 -51.90
CA THR A 33 26.19 5.04 -52.91
C THR A 33 27.31 4.06 -53.28
N GLY A 34 26.94 2.79 -53.48
CA GLY A 34 27.52 1.85 -54.46
C GLY A 34 28.85 1.17 -54.13
N ASP A 35 28.86 -0.16 -53.97
CA ASP A 35 29.29 -1.15 -54.99
C ASP A 35 29.37 -2.57 -54.36
N GLN A 36 29.14 -3.60 -55.17
CA GLN A 36 29.17 -5.02 -54.77
C GLN A 36 30.62 -5.55 -54.70
N SER A 37 30.93 -6.40 -53.72
CA SER A 37 31.84 -7.54 -53.91
C SER A 37 31.77 -8.54 -52.75
N GLU A 38 31.78 -9.83 -53.10
CA GLU A 38 31.85 -10.98 -52.22
C GLU A 38 33.21 -11.08 -51.50
N GLY A 39 33.18 -11.57 -50.25
CA GLY A 39 34.38 -11.90 -49.48
C GLY A 39 34.04 -12.72 -48.25
N GLU A 40 34.41 -14.00 -48.29
CA GLU A 40 34.32 -15.00 -47.23
C GLU A 40 35.57 -14.94 -46.32
N ALA A 41 35.39 -15.22 -45.00
CA ALA A 41 36.37 -15.36 -43.88
C ALA A 41 36.16 -14.30 -42.79
N THR A 42 36.20 -14.53 -41.47
CA THR A 42 36.55 -15.68 -40.60
C THR A 42 36.08 -15.32 -39.17
N ASP A 43 35.76 -16.34 -38.38
CA ASP A 43 35.48 -16.30 -36.93
C ASP A 43 36.53 -15.48 -36.12
N THR A 44 36.09 -14.55 -35.27
CA THR A 44 36.65 -14.35 -33.92
C THR A 44 35.72 -13.50 -33.02
N ASP A 45 35.36 -14.11 -31.89
CA ASP A 45 35.14 -13.54 -30.56
C ASP A 45 33.99 -12.53 -30.36
N GLY A 46 32.77 -13.08 -30.29
CA GLY A 46 31.61 -12.37 -29.75
C GLY A 46 31.47 -12.65 -28.25
N GLY A 47 31.88 -11.71 -27.41
CA GLY A 47 31.54 -11.70 -26.00
C GLY A 47 30.01 -11.79 -25.85
N ALA A 48 29.53 -12.88 -25.26
CA ALA A 48 28.11 -13.11 -25.06
C ALA A 48 27.55 -12.00 -24.17
N ALA A 49 26.72 -11.13 -24.73
CA ALA A 49 25.93 -10.20 -23.94
C ALA A 49 25.02 -11.03 -23.03
N GLU A 50 25.25 -10.97 -21.72
CA GLU A 50 24.31 -11.50 -20.74
C GLU A 50 22.93 -10.95 -21.04
N THR A 51 22.02 -11.86 -21.39
CA THR A 51 20.64 -11.47 -21.69
C THR A 51 19.95 -11.18 -20.38
N VAL A 52 19.01 -10.23 -20.38
CA VAL A 52 18.19 -9.94 -19.19
C VAL A 52 17.54 -11.22 -18.63
N GLY A 53 17.28 -12.22 -19.48
CA GLY A 53 16.82 -13.55 -19.09
C GLY A 53 17.84 -14.38 -18.29
N SER A 54 19.15 -14.28 -18.55
CA SER A 54 20.17 -14.98 -17.76
C SER A 54 20.31 -14.36 -16.37
N ILE A 55 20.26 -13.03 -16.27
CA ILE A 55 20.27 -12.31 -15.00
C ILE A 55 19.03 -12.66 -14.16
N ILE A 56 17.85 -12.71 -14.77
CA ILE A 56 16.60 -13.10 -14.07
C ILE A 56 16.69 -14.55 -13.57
N ASN A 57 17.31 -15.45 -14.35
CA ASN A 57 17.48 -16.85 -13.95
C ASN A 57 18.55 -17.02 -12.86
N GLU A 58 19.58 -16.18 -12.83
CA GLU A 58 20.59 -16.18 -11.76
C GLU A 58 20.00 -15.72 -10.41
N PHE A 59 18.93 -14.92 -10.43
CA PHE A 59 18.09 -14.61 -9.25
C PHE A 59 16.96 -15.62 -9.00
N ALA A 60 16.80 -16.62 -9.87
CA ALA A 60 15.78 -17.66 -9.77
C ALA A 60 16.33 -18.97 -9.18
N ASP A 61 17.64 -19.06 -8.94
CA ASP A 61 18.21 -20.19 -8.23
C ASP A 61 17.71 -20.21 -6.78
N ASP A 62 16.94 -21.26 -6.54
CA ASP A 62 16.15 -21.60 -5.37
C ASP A 62 17.07 -22.04 -4.21
N GLU A 63 17.95 -21.15 -3.75
CA GLU A 63 18.29 -21.18 -2.34
C GLU A 63 17.02 -20.79 -1.59
N SER A 64 16.25 -21.81 -1.16
CA SER A 64 15.32 -21.67 -0.04
C SER A 64 15.99 -20.74 0.96
N LEU A 65 15.37 -19.59 1.26
CA LEU A 65 15.96 -18.44 1.96
C LEU A 65 16.66 -18.83 3.28
N SER A 66 17.85 -19.42 3.19
CA SER A 66 18.55 -20.07 4.28
C SER A 66 19.21 -18.98 5.12
N GLY A 67 18.41 -18.39 6.01
CA GLY A 67 18.84 -17.26 6.83
C GLY A 67 17.71 -16.34 7.30
N TYR A 68 16.52 -16.42 6.72
CA TYR A 68 15.37 -15.68 7.23
C TYR A 68 14.56 -16.50 8.22
N ASN A 69 13.96 -15.84 9.21
CA ASN A 69 13.00 -16.49 10.08
C ASN A 69 11.74 -16.85 9.29
N TYR A 70 10.98 -17.84 9.76
CA TYR A 70 9.69 -18.20 9.17
C TYR A 70 8.82 -16.95 8.97
N ALA A 71 8.20 -16.79 7.81
CA ALA A 71 7.41 -15.61 7.44
C ALA A 71 8.18 -14.28 7.59
N TYR A 72 9.48 -14.28 7.30
CA TYR A 72 10.41 -13.14 7.25
C TYR A 72 10.72 -12.44 8.60
N LEU A 73 9.70 -12.14 9.40
CA LEU A 73 9.81 -11.35 10.63
C LEU A 73 10.47 -12.14 11.76
N ASP A 74 11.29 -11.48 12.57
CA ASP A 74 11.80 -12.06 13.81
C ASP A 74 10.68 -12.31 14.85
N GLU A 75 10.93 -13.20 15.80
CA GLU A 75 9.94 -13.59 16.82
C GLU A 75 9.55 -12.46 17.78
N HIS A 76 10.42 -11.47 18.01
CA HIS A 76 10.09 -10.32 18.84
C HIS A 76 9.10 -9.40 18.12
N THR A 77 9.30 -9.15 16.84
CA THR A 77 8.41 -8.38 15.98
C THR A 77 7.05 -9.07 15.86
N LYS A 78 7.01 -10.37 15.58
CA LYS A 78 5.74 -11.14 15.57
C LYS A 78 5.02 -11.06 16.90
N ARG A 79 5.74 -11.24 18.02
CA ARG A 79 5.16 -11.14 19.37
C ARG A 79 4.58 -9.75 19.65
N GLU A 80 5.24 -8.70 19.20
CA GLU A 80 4.73 -7.34 19.32
C GLU A 80 3.43 -7.15 18.53
N VAL A 81 3.44 -7.51 17.24
CA VAL A 81 2.26 -7.42 16.37
C VAL A 81 1.10 -8.22 16.96
N ARG A 82 1.32 -9.47 17.37
CA ARG A 82 0.30 -10.33 18.01
C ARG A 82 -0.29 -9.70 19.28
N ARG A 83 0.54 -9.10 20.15
CA ARG A 83 0.04 -8.39 21.35
C ARG A 83 -0.83 -7.18 20.99
N SER A 84 -0.45 -6.46 19.94
CA SER A 84 -1.23 -5.32 19.44
C SER A 84 -2.56 -5.76 18.82
N ILE A 85 -2.58 -6.88 18.10
CA ILE A 85 -3.80 -7.51 17.57
C ILE A 85 -4.74 -7.89 18.72
N ILE A 86 -4.26 -8.60 19.75
CA ILE A 86 -5.08 -8.98 20.90
C ILE A 86 -5.70 -7.76 21.59
N LYS A 87 -4.93 -6.66 21.73
CA LYS A 87 -5.47 -5.39 22.25
C LYS A 87 -6.52 -4.78 21.33
N ALA A 88 -6.32 -4.82 20.01
CA ALA A 88 -7.27 -4.28 19.04
C ALA A 88 -8.59 -5.05 19.04
N ILE A 89 -8.54 -6.38 19.13
CA ILE A 89 -9.72 -7.24 19.31
C ILE A 89 -10.45 -6.90 20.62
N SER A 90 -9.69 -6.66 21.70
CA SER A 90 -10.26 -6.30 23.01
C SER A 90 -10.87 -4.90 23.05
N ILE A 91 -10.55 -4.02 22.09
CA ILE A 91 -11.05 -2.64 22.02
C ILE A 91 -11.47 -2.33 20.57
N PRO A 92 -12.62 -2.89 20.10
CA PRO A 92 -13.00 -2.82 18.69
C PRO A 92 -13.06 -1.39 18.15
N GLY A 93 -12.40 -1.16 17.00
CA GLY A 93 -12.29 0.13 16.32
C GLY A 93 -11.25 1.10 16.90
N HIS A 94 -10.56 0.75 18.00
CA HIS A 94 -9.46 1.57 18.53
C HIS A 94 -8.16 1.31 17.76
N GLN A 95 -7.48 2.40 17.37
CA GLN A 95 -6.18 2.34 16.72
C GLN A 95 -5.08 2.02 17.76
N VAL A 96 -4.61 0.76 17.77
CA VAL A 96 -3.52 0.32 18.65
C VAL A 96 -2.17 0.61 17.98
N PRO A 97 -1.30 1.46 18.56
CA PRO A 97 0.03 1.69 18.02
C PRO A 97 0.94 0.49 18.24
N TYR A 98 1.78 0.19 17.26
CA TYR A 98 2.89 -0.76 17.38
C TYR A 98 4.10 -0.28 16.57
N ALA A 99 5.29 -0.75 16.92
CA ALA A 99 6.54 -0.38 16.25
C ALA A 99 6.74 -1.21 14.97
N SER A 100 6.15 -0.71 13.86
CA SER A 100 6.38 -1.27 12.53
C SER A 100 7.86 -1.34 12.19
N ARG A 101 8.27 -2.43 11.54
CA ARG A 101 9.62 -2.60 10.99
C ARG A 101 9.67 -2.24 9.50
N PRO A 102 10.84 -1.84 8.99
CA PRO A 102 11.07 -1.79 7.55
C PRO A 102 10.83 -3.17 6.92
N MET A 103 10.18 -3.19 5.77
CA MET A 103 9.88 -4.40 5.00
C MET A 103 10.61 -4.31 3.66
N PRO A 104 10.85 -5.43 2.94
CA PRO A 104 11.55 -5.46 1.66
C PRO A 104 10.63 -5.01 0.51
N LEU A 105 9.88 -3.94 0.74
CA LEU A 105 8.89 -3.33 -0.16
C LEU A 105 8.92 -1.82 0.06
N ALA A 106 8.64 -1.05 -0.99
CA ALA A 106 8.59 0.41 -0.88
C ALA A 106 7.53 0.86 0.14
N ARG A 107 7.80 1.96 0.86
CA ARG A 107 6.82 2.54 1.80
C ARG A 107 5.51 2.88 1.05
N GLY A 108 4.37 2.63 1.68
CA GLY A 108 3.04 2.84 1.09
C GLY A 108 2.45 1.61 0.39
N TRP A 109 3.22 0.53 0.22
CA TRP A 109 2.77 -0.73 -0.38
C TRP A 109 2.16 -1.71 0.64
N GLY A 110 1.52 -1.16 1.68
CA GLY A 110 0.76 -1.96 2.65
C GLY A 110 1.58 -2.77 3.65
N THR A 111 2.75 -2.25 4.07
CA THR A 111 3.67 -2.90 5.02
C THR A 111 3.03 -3.30 6.35
N GLY A 112 2.02 -2.55 6.84
CA GLY A 112 1.28 -2.92 8.05
C GLY A 112 0.42 -4.17 7.88
N GLY A 113 -0.27 -4.29 6.73
CA GLY A 113 -1.04 -5.49 6.40
C GLY A 113 -0.13 -6.70 6.23
N ILE A 114 1.02 -6.53 5.57
CA ILE A 114 2.00 -7.61 5.39
C ILE A 114 2.56 -8.08 6.73
N GLN A 115 2.96 -7.16 7.61
CA GLN A 115 3.44 -7.54 8.95
C GLN A 115 2.38 -8.26 9.77
N THR A 116 1.11 -7.85 9.62
CA THR A 116 -0.03 -8.50 10.28
C THR A 116 -0.19 -9.93 9.76
N SER A 117 -0.30 -10.11 8.45
CA SER A 117 -0.47 -11.44 7.84
C SER A 117 0.70 -12.37 8.15
N LEU A 118 1.94 -11.93 7.96
CA LEU A 118 3.14 -12.73 8.26
C LEU A 118 3.29 -13.06 9.76
N SER A 119 2.69 -12.26 10.65
CA SER A 119 2.64 -12.58 12.08
C SER A 119 1.53 -13.55 12.43
N LEU A 120 0.50 -13.71 11.59
CA LEU A 120 -0.63 -14.61 11.83
C LEU A 120 -0.45 -15.97 11.15
N LEU A 121 0.18 -16.02 9.98
CA LEU A 121 0.39 -17.24 9.20
C LEU A 121 1.03 -18.37 10.02
N GLY A 122 0.33 -19.50 10.06
CA GLY A 122 0.83 -20.81 10.43
C GLY A 122 1.29 -21.61 9.19
N PRO A 123 1.98 -22.74 9.40
CA PRO A 123 2.52 -23.58 8.32
C PRO A 123 1.43 -24.33 7.53
N ASP A 124 0.27 -24.56 8.13
CA ASP A 124 -0.84 -25.30 7.53
C ASP A 124 -1.92 -24.36 6.94
N ASP A 125 -1.71 -23.04 6.99
CA ASP A 125 -2.67 -22.07 6.47
C ASP A 125 -2.62 -22.03 4.93
N THR A 126 -3.73 -21.63 4.32
CA THR A 126 -3.82 -21.27 2.90
C THR A 126 -3.95 -19.76 2.77
N PHE A 127 -3.01 -19.12 2.08
CA PHE A 127 -2.92 -17.66 2.00
C PHE A 127 -3.44 -17.11 0.67
N LYS A 128 -4.40 -16.18 0.73
CA LYS A 128 -4.90 -15.42 -0.42
C LYS A 128 -4.48 -13.95 -0.31
N VAL A 129 -4.08 -13.37 -1.44
CA VAL A 129 -3.77 -11.94 -1.51
C VAL A 129 -4.40 -11.32 -2.74
N ILE A 130 -5.13 -10.21 -2.54
CA ILE A 130 -5.75 -9.43 -3.61
C ILE A 130 -5.42 -7.94 -3.50
N ASP A 131 -5.30 -7.26 -4.65
CA ASP A 131 -5.24 -5.79 -4.75
C ASP A 131 -6.22 -5.35 -5.82
N GLN A 132 -7.08 -4.38 -5.52
CA GLN A 132 -8.23 -3.98 -6.35
C GLN A 132 -9.18 -5.15 -6.67
N GLY A 133 -9.21 -6.19 -5.84
CA GLY A 133 -9.99 -7.41 -6.09
C GLY A 133 -9.33 -8.41 -7.05
N SER A 134 -8.07 -8.17 -7.44
CA SER A 134 -7.32 -9.07 -8.33
C SER A 134 -6.13 -9.70 -7.62
N ASP A 135 -6.04 -11.03 -7.71
CA ASP A 135 -4.86 -11.79 -7.29
C ASP A 135 -3.66 -11.52 -8.20
N LYS A 136 -3.87 -11.12 -9.46
CA LYS A 136 -2.79 -10.99 -10.46
C LYS A 136 -2.09 -9.64 -10.47
N SER A 137 -2.49 -8.72 -9.59
CA SER A 137 -1.80 -7.44 -9.47
C SER A 137 -0.33 -7.63 -9.04
N VAL A 138 0.53 -6.69 -9.44
CA VAL A 138 1.97 -6.72 -9.08
C VAL A 138 2.16 -6.76 -7.57
N ASN A 139 1.40 -5.96 -6.83
CA ASN A 139 1.47 -5.91 -5.37
C ASN A 139 1.04 -7.26 -4.74
N ALA A 140 -0.10 -7.81 -5.16
CA ALA A 140 -0.58 -9.08 -4.63
C ALA A 140 0.37 -10.24 -4.97
N ALA A 141 0.90 -10.29 -6.19
CA ALA A 141 1.88 -11.27 -6.61
C ALA A 141 3.17 -11.19 -5.78
N ASN A 142 3.69 -9.98 -5.54
CA ASN A 142 4.89 -9.78 -4.73
C ASN A 142 4.69 -10.20 -3.27
N ILE A 143 3.53 -9.90 -2.68
CA ILE A 143 3.22 -10.29 -1.30
C ILE A 143 3.08 -11.81 -1.19
N ARG A 144 2.42 -12.47 -2.15
CA ARG A 144 2.35 -13.94 -2.18
C ARG A 144 3.74 -14.56 -2.33
N ARG A 145 4.56 -14.07 -3.27
CA ARG A 145 5.93 -14.55 -3.45
C ARG A 145 6.76 -14.39 -2.17
N LEU A 146 6.64 -13.27 -1.46
CA LEU A 146 7.30 -13.09 -0.17
C LEU A 146 6.84 -14.14 0.85
N ALA A 147 5.53 -14.38 0.96
CA ALA A 147 4.98 -15.37 1.87
C ALA A 147 5.42 -16.79 1.51
N SER A 148 5.23 -17.23 0.25
CA SER A 148 5.68 -18.55 -0.21
C SER A 148 7.17 -18.77 0.00
N ASN A 149 8.01 -17.78 -0.33
CA ASN A 149 9.47 -17.92 -0.20
C ASN A 149 9.95 -17.96 1.27
N THR A 150 9.21 -17.37 2.21
CA THR A 150 9.68 -17.22 3.61
C THR A 150 8.89 -18.06 4.61
N ALA A 151 7.71 -18.53 4.25
CA ALA A 151 6.81 -19.29 5.10
C ALA A 151 6.42 -20.65 4.49
N ASP A 152 6.80 -20.94 3.24
CA ASP A 152 6.45 -22.19 2.54
C ASP A 152 4.94 -22.53 2.64
N VAL A 153 4.12 -21.49 2.54
CA VAL A 153 2.66 -21.59 2.74
C VAL A 153 1.95 -21.81 1.41
N GLU A 154 0.90 -22.63 1.42
CA GLU A 154 0.03 -22.77 0.26
C GLU A 154 -0.65 -21.44 -0.08
N THR A 155 -0.82 -21.15 -1.37
CA THR A 155 -1.51 -19.94 -1.82
C THR A 155 -2.66 -20.28 -2.75
N THR A 156 -3.73 -19.49 -2.66
CA THR A 156 -4.94 -19.73 -3.45
C THR A 156 -5.48 -18.45 -4.08
N ALA A 157 -6.19 -18.63 -5.20
CA ALA A 157 -7.02 -17.59 -5.80
C ALA A 157 -8.50 -17.74 -5.43
N ASP A 158 -8.91 -18.85 -4.79
CA ASP A 158 -10.27 -19.09 -4.35
C ASP A 158 -10.47 -18.58 -2.92
N THR A 159 -11.32 -17.57 -2.76
CA THR A 159 -11.65 -16.97 -1.45
C THR A 159 -12.13 -18.02 -0.45
N THR A 160 -12.88 -19.03 -0.89
CA THR A 160 -13.50 -20.02 0.02
C THR A 160 -12.49 -21.04 0.57
N SER A 161 -11.34 -21.16 -0.07
CA SER A 161 -10.25 -22.06 0.34
C SER A 161 -9.17 -21.38 1.20
N ALA A 162 -9.26 -20.07 1.44
CA ALA A 162 -8.23 -19.32 2.14
C ALA A 162 -8.49 -19.25 3.65
N ASP A 163 -7.48 -19.49 4.48
CA ASP A 163 -7.57 -19.25 5.93
C ASP A 163 -7.29 -17.79 6.28
N ILE A 164 -6.32 -17.19 5.57
CA ILE A 164 -5.96 -15.78 5.72
C ILE A 164 -6.04 -15.08 4.36
N ILE A 165 -6.79 -13.98 4.32
CA ILE A 165 -6.99 -13.15 3.13
C ILE A 165 -6.41 -11.77 3.40
N GLN A 166 -5.31 -11.42 2.73
CA GLN A 166 -4.80 -10.06 2.73
C GLN A 166 -5.34 -9.29 1.53
N THR A 167 -5.94 -8.12 1.76
CA THR A 167 -6.55 -7.34 0.68
C THR A 167 -6.21 -5.86 0.74
N ARG A 168 -6.16 -5.26 -0.45
CA ARG A 168 -6.11 -3.82 -0.65
C ARG A 168 -7.30 -3.35 -1.49
N HIS A 169 -8.07 -2.42 -0.91
CA HIS A 169 -9.18 -1.67 -1.52
C HIS A 169 -10.44 -2.47 -1.85
N ARG A 170 -10.54 -3.77 -1.50
CA ARG A 170 -11.75 -4.57 -1.74
C ARG A 170 -12.00 -5.55 -0.62
N ILE A 171 -13.27 -5.87 -0.38
CA ILE A 171 -13.65 -7.10 0.31
C ILE A 171 -14.05 -8.11 -0.78
N PRO A 172 -13.69 -9.41 -0.66
CA PRO A 172 -14.18 -10.44 -1.58
C PRO A 172 -15.70 -10.40 -1.76
N GLU A 173 -16.19 -10.93 -2.89
CA GLU A 173 -17.63 -11.06 -3.10
C GLU A 173 -18.20 -12.29 -2.41
N GLU A 174 -17.38 -13.32 -2.24
CA GLU A 174 -17.73 -14.50 -1.47
C GLU A 174 -17.93 -14.13 0.00
N VAL A 175 -18.97 -14.71 0.62
CA VAL A 175 -19.23 -14.53 2.05
C VAL A 175 -18.17 -15.27 2.84
N LEU A 176 -17.48 -14.55 3.72
CA LEU A 176 -16.44 -15.12 4.57
C LEU A 176 -17.03 -15.96 5.69
N THR A 177 -16.30 -16.97 6.14
CA THR A 177 -16.68 -17.80 7.29
C THR A 177 -16.05 -17.28 8.58
N ASP A 178 -16.53 -17.76 9.73
CA ASP A 178 -16.01 -17.41 11.06
C ASP A 178 -14.58 -17.91 11.30
N GLU A 179 -14.08 -18.81 10.45
CA GLU A 179 -12.73 -19.38 10.54
C GLU A 179 -11.70 -18.56 9.75
N GLN A 180 -12.15 -17.68 8.84
CA GLN A 180 -11.28 -16.90 7.96
C GLN A 180 -10.85 -15.57 8.60
N ILE A 181 -9.61 -15.16 8.33
CA ILE A 181 -9.07 -13.88 8.78
C ILE A 181 -8.89 -12.92 7.60
N LEU A 182 -9.61 -11.80 7.61
CA LEU A 182 -9.46 -10.72 6.64
C LEU A 182 -8.52 -9.63 7.14
N VAL A 183 -7.41 -9.42 6.43
CA VAL A 183 -6.40 -8.39 6.72
C VAL A 183 -6.49 -7.25 5.69
N LEU A 184 -7.00 -6.09 6.12
CA LEU A 184 -7.14 -4.90 5.27
C LEU A 184 -5.86 -4.04 5.29
N GLN A 185 -5.33 -3.68 4.12
CA GLN A 185 -4.24 -2.72 4.01
C GLN A 185 -4.75 -1.28 4.18
N VAL A 186 -4.31 -0.61 5.24
CA VAL A 186 -4.77 0.74 5.62
C VAL A 186 -3.65 1.78 5.48
N PRO A 187 -3.72 2.74 4.54
CA PRO A 187 -2.70 3.78 4.38
C PRO A 187 -2.84 4.95 5.36
N VAL A 188 -4.07 5.26 5.81
CA VAL A 188 -4.33 6.26 6.87
C VAL A 188 -5.29 5.63 7.86
N THR A 189 -4.90 5.50 9.12
CA THR A 189 -5.68 4.72 10.10
C THR A 189 -6.77 5.53 10.79
N ASP A 190 -6.61 6.86 10.83
CA ASP A 190 -7.49 7.76 11.56
C ASP A 190 -8.56 8.36 10.64
N PRO A 191 -9.85 8.03 10.82
CA PRO A 191 -10.93 8.58 10.00
C PRO A 191 -11.07 10.11 10.16
N LEU A 192 -10.59 10.68 11.28
CA LEU A 192 -10.67 12.12 11.52
C LEU A 192 -9.62 12.92 10.74
N ARG A 193 -8.62 12.28 10.12
CA ARG A 193 -7.61 12.97 9.29
C ARG A 193 -8.23 13.75 8.13
N LYS A 194 -9.43 13.39 7.67
CA LYS A 194 -10.17 14.13 6.63
C LYS A 194 -10.69 15.50 7.11
N VAL A 195 -10.91 15.67 8.41
CA VAL A 195 -11.51 16.88 9.01
C VAL A 195 -10.57 17.62 9.96
N ASP A 196 -9.48 16.99 10.39
CA ASP A 196 -8.46 17.59 11.24
C ASP A 196 -7.13 16.86 11.09
N GLY A 197 -6.08 17.58 10.69
CA GLY A 197 -4.74 17.03 10.47
C GLY A 197 -3.96 16.71 11.75
N SER A 198 -4.44 17.12 12.93
CA SER A 198 -3.72 16.95 14.20
C SER A 198 -3.97 15.61 14.87
N ASP A 199 -2.98 14.71 14.85
CA ASP A 199 -3.04 13.42 15.56
C ASP A 199 -3.29 13.57 17.06
N ALA A 200 -2.67 14.58 17.70
CA ALA A 200 -2.84 14.83 19.12
C ALA A 200 -4.30 15.20 19.44
N ALA A 201 -4.90 16.06 18.62
CA ALA A 201 -6.30 16.45 18.78
C ALA A 201 -7.23 15.26 18.50
N ASN A 202 -6.97 14.48 17.45
CA ASN A 202 -7.79 13.32 17.10
C ASN A 202 -7.72 12.20 18.14
N ARG A 203 -6.54 11.94 18.72
CA ARG A 203 -6.39 11.00 19.84
C ARG A 203 -7.25 11.41 21.04
N ARG A 204 -7.28 12.70 21.38
CA ARG A 204 -8.17 13.23 22.43
C ARG A 204 -9.65 13.08 22.06
N ARG A 205 -10.02 13.26 20.79
CA ARG A 205 -11.39 13.04 20.31
C ARG A 205 -11.81 11.58 20.43
N HIS A 206 -10.98 10.63 20.02
CA HIS A 206 -11.25 9.21 20.20
C HIS A 206 -11.44 8.84 21.68
N ALA A 207 -10.56 9.35 22.56
CA ALA A 207 -10.66 9.14 24.00
C ALA A 207 -12.01 9.63 24.54
N HIS A 208 -12.45 10.83 24.14
CA HIS A 208 -13.69 11.45 24.62
C HIS A 208 -14.96 11.06 23.82
N ARG A 209 -14.86 10.19 22.81
CA ARG A 209 -15.96 9.91 21.85
C ARG A 209 -16.49 11.19 21.17
N ASN A 210 -15.62 12.19 20.97
CA ASN A 210 -16.00 13.47 20.38
C ASN A 210 -15.80 13.45 18.86
N TYR A 211 -16.78 12.91 18.15
CA TYR A 211 -16.78 12.81 16.68
C TYR A 211 -17.60 13.90 15.97
N GLY A 212 -17.96 14.98 16.67
CA GLY A 212 -18.80 16.06 16.14
C GLY A 212 -18.29 16.65 14.82
N LYS A 213 -16.97 16.81 14.68
CA LYS A 213 -16.36 17.30 13.42
C LYS A 213 -16.69 16.42 12.21
N MET A 214 -16.70 15.10 12.38
CA MET A 214 -17.05 14.19 11.28
C MET A 214 -18.54 14.33 10.92
N TRP A 215 -19.43 14.45 11.92
CA TRP A 215 -20.85 14.66 11.66
C TRP A 215 -21.13 15.96 10.91
N VAL A 216 -20.47 17.05 11.29
CA VAL A 216 -20.56 18.34 10.59
C VAL A 216 -20.10 18.18 9.13
N HIS A 217 -18.95 17.52 8.91
CA HIS A 217 -18.46 17.26 7.56
C HIS A 217 -19.44 16.46 6.70
N LEU A 218 -20.02 15.39 7.23
CA LEU A 218 -21.02 14.60 6.51
C LEU A 218 -22.28 15.43 6.20
N TYR A 219 -22.71 16.29 7.12
CA TYR A 219 -23.85 17.17 6.92
C TYR A 219 -23.57 18.23 5.84
N GLU A 220 -22.38 18.84 5.85
CA GLU A 220 -21.94 19.79 4.82
C GLU A 220 -22.00 19.16 3.42
N ASN A 221 -21.60 17.89 3.29
CA ASN A 221 -21.70 17.17 2.02
C ASN A 221 -23.16 17.08 1.52
N VAL A 222 -24.10 16.72 2.40
CA VAL A 222 -25.52 16.63 2.04
C VAL A 222 -26.08 17.98 1.63
N VAL A 223 -25.68 19.07 2.31
CA VAL A 223 -26.13 20.42 1.97
C VAL A 223 -25.59 20.88 0.61
N GLU A 224 -24.32 20.60 0.33
CA GLU A 224 -23.65 21.05 -0.90
C GLU A 224 -24.01 20.20 -2.13
N TRP A 225 -24.08 18.87 -1.96
CA TRP A 225 -24.18 17.91 -3.07
C TRP A 225 -25.50 17.13 -3.09
N GLY A 226 -26.37 17.28 -2.09
CA GLY A 226 -27.59 16.47 -1.94
C GLY A 226 -27.33 15.03 -1.48
N GLU A 227 -26.07 14.65 -1.30
CA GLU A 227 -25.66 13.32 -0.82
C GLU A 227 -24.30 13.38 -0.10
N ILE A 228 -23.93 12.28 0.57
CA ILE A 228 -22.60 12.15 1.16
C ILE A 228 -21.59 11.80 0.05
N ASN A 229 -20.75 12.76 -0.32
CA ASN A 229 -19.70 12.62 -1.33
C ASN A 229 -18.43 11.93 -0.78
N ILE A 230 -18.62 10.71 -0.25
CA ILE A 230 -17.53 9.84 0.23
C ILE A 230 -17.72 8.46 -0.39
N ALA A 231 -17.00 8.21 -1.50
CA ALA A 231 -17.14 6.98 -2.28
C ALA A 231 -16.32 5.79 -1.74
N ALA A 232 -15.24 6.05 -0.99
CA ALA A 232 -14.39 5.03 -0.37
C ALA A 232 -13.93 5.51 1.01
N ARG A 233 -13.43 4.59 1.85
CA ARG A 233 -13.03 4.89 3.24
C ARG A 233 -14.15 5.50 4.06
N TYR A 234 -15.37 5.01 3.85
CA TYR A 234 -16.54 5.59 4.49
C TYR A 234 -16.45 5.42 6.01
N PRO A 235 -16.46 6.50 6.81
CA PRO A 235 -16.21 6.41 8.24
C PRO A 235 -17.30 5.58 8.94
N THR A 236 -16.88 4.58 9.70
CA THR A 236 -17.78 3.56 10.26
C THR A 236 -17.70 3.54 11.77
N MET A 237 -18.84 3.39 12.45
CA MET A 237 -18.90 3.27 13.92
C MET A 237 -18.85 1.80 14.32
N VAL A 238 -17.76 1.38 14.97
CA VAL A 238 -17.58 0.00 15.42
C VAL A 238 -18.08 -0.16 16.86
N ALA A 239 -18.90 -1.19 17.09
CA ALA A 239 -19.50 -1.51 18.39
C ALA A 239 -20.16 -0.30 19.08
N GLY A 240 -20.70 0.63 18.29
CA GLY A 240 -21.29 1.87 18.78
C GLY A 240 -20.31 2.83 19.47
N ARG A 241 -18.99 2.58 19.50
CA ARG A 241 -18.05 3.33 20.35
C ARG A 241 -16.94 4.06 19.60
N TYR A 242 -16.20 3.38 18.73
CA TYR A 242 -15.07 3.98 18.01
C TYR A 242 -15.44 4.26 16.57
N LEU A 243 -15.18 5.48 16.13
CA LEU A 243 -15.17 5.82 14.71
C LEU A 243 -13.89 5.22 14.10
N MET A 244 -14.02 4.46 13.03
CA MET A 244 -12.94 3.73 12.37
C MET A 244 -12.93 4.05 10.87
N ASP A 245 -11.73 4.09 10.28
CA ASP A 245 -11.55 4.03 8.83
C ASP A 245 -11.53 2.54 8.42
N PRO A 246 -12.47 2.06 7.59
CA PRO A 246 -12.54 0.65 7.19
C PRO A 246 -11.55 0.29 6.06
N SER A 247 -10.44 1.03 5.95
CA SER A 247 -9.52 1.04 4.81
C SER A 247 -10.14 1.65 3.53
N PRO A 248 -9.36 1.84 2.46
CA PRO A 248 -9.85 2.34 1.17
C PRO A 248 -10.71 1.37 0.36
N ILE A 249 -11.57 0.60 1.04
CA ILE A 249 -12.66 -0.11 0.39
C ILE A 249 -13.71 0.88 -0.12
N PRO A 250 -14.40 0.57 -1.24
CA PRO A 250 -15.54 1.35 -1.68
C PRO A 250 -16.64 1.31 -0.62
N ARG A 251 -17.47 2.37 -0.56
CA ARG A 251 -18.66 2.44 0.31
C ARG A 251 -19.58 1.24 0.12
N TRP A 252 -19.58 0.66 -1.07
CA TRP A 252 -20.29 -0.57 -1.43
C TRP A 252 -19.89 -1.79 -0.58
N ASP A 253 -18.61 -1.91 -0.22
CA ASP A 253 -18.11 -3.06 0.54
C ASP A 253 -18.33 -2.91 2.06
N VAL A 254 -18.63 -1.70 2.56
CA VAL A 254 -18.79 -1.45 4.00
C VAL A 254 -19.85 -2.33 4.67
N PRO A 255 -21.03 -2.58 4.08
CA PRO A 255 -22.03 -3.47 4.68
C PRO A 255 -21.61 -4.95 4.82
N LYS A 256 -20.47 -5.35 4.22
CA LYS A 256 -19.91 -6.70 4.39
C LYS A 256 -19.11 -6.85 5.70
N LEU A 257 -18.82 -5.74 6.41
CA LEU A 257 -18.16 -5.68 7.72
C LEU A 257 -19.17 -5.60 8.86
#